data_AF-A0A835KCF4-F1
#
_entry.id   AF-A0A835KCF4-F1
#
_cell.length_a   1.000
_cell.length_b   1.000
_cell.length_c   1.000
_cell.angle_alpha   90.00
_cell.angle_beta   90.00
_cell.angle_gamma   90.00
#
_symmetry.space_group_name_H-M   'P 1'
#
loop_
_entity.id
_entity.type
_entity.pdbx_description
1 polymer ?
#
loop_
_entity_poly.entity_id
_entity_poly.type
_entity_poly.pdbx_seq_one_letter_code
_entity_poly.pdbx_strand_id
1 'polypeptide(L)'
;MIERTDEQPKFCVGCVIHKSETDTYILTQSKFITRNCRLIIHFSVGEKLDAQWLTGREGDQSAVLHLGVQHHASTPIQFYNGSIGYSEALCIVPKEPSSFQRFWGRITKPSCASARDDGTVVPNMHFIYNCHHEGTALMTPAPVFHQDGGVSGFVVTDAGKADIHSKLCLKAMAVEMKLQTLLDSDNWRVNFRFLLILFWKKGMKLTA
;
A
#
# COMPACT_ATOMS: atom_id res chain seq x y z
N MET A 1 -6.24 4.35 -8.10
CA MET A 1 -5.19 5.40 -7.96
C MET A 1 -5.56 6.28 -6.78
N ILE A 2 -4.58 6.91 -6.13
CA ILE A 2 -4.82 7.85 -5.04
C ILE A 2 -4.29 9.22 -5.44
N GLU A 3 -5.15 10.22 -5.35
CA GLU A 3 -4.82 11.64 -5.47
C GLU A 3 -4.68 12.25 -4.09
N ARG A 4 -3.63 13.05 -3.92
CA ARG A 4 -3.46 13.93 -2.76
C ARG A 4 -3.72 15.36 -3.20
N THR A 5 -4.74 15.98 -2.60
CA THR A 5 -5.08 17.38 -2.87
C THR A 5 -4.48 18.26 -1.77
N ASP A 6 -3.22 18.64 -1.96
CA ASP A 6 -2.57 19.77 -1.28
C ASP A 6 -2.36 20.92 -2.30
N GLU A 7 -1.22 21.62 -2.27
CA GLU A 7 -0.97 22.78 -3.16
C GLU A 7 -0.81 22.38 -4.64
N GLN A 8 -0.38 21.15 -4.92
CA GLN A 8 -0.29 20.59 -6.27
C GLN A 8 -0.76 19.13 -6.26
N PRO A 9 -1.73 18.73 -7.09
CA PRO A 9 -2.20 17.35 -7.15
C PRO A 9 -1.05 16.39 -7.42
N LYS A 10 -0.83 15.47 -6.48
CA LYS A 10 0.09 14.35 -6.65
C LYS A 10 -0.70 13.06 -6.73
N PHE A 11 -0.17 12.08 -7.45
CA PHE A 11 -0.79 10.78 -7.59
C PHE A 11 0.14 9.67 -7.13
N CYS A 12 -0.42 8.62 -6.56
CA CYS A 12 0.29 7.39 -6.27
C CYS A 12 -0.58 6.15 -6.48
N VAL A 13 0.08 5.00 -6.43
CA VAL A 13 -0.59 3.70 -6.49
C VAL A 13 -1.29 3.40 -5.16
N GLY A 14 -2.46 2.78 -5.27
CA GLY A 14 -3.22 2.26 -4.15
C GLY A 14 -3.81 0.91 -4.51
N CYS A 15 -3.70 -0.07 -3.61
CA CYS A 15 -4.23 -1.41 -3.82
C CYS A 15 -5.37 -1.69 -2.85
N VAL A 16 -6.52 -2.12 -3.33
CA VAL A 16 -7.59 -2.60 -2.44
C VAL A 16 -7.10 -3.91 -1.81
N ILE A 17 -6.87 -3.92 -0.50
CA ILE A 17 -6.34 -5.07 0.23
C ILE A 17 -7.42 -5.83 1.00
N HIS A 18 -8.54 -5.18 1.30
CA HIS A 18 -9.65 -5.79 2.01
C HIS A 18 -10.94 -5.02 1.76
N LYS A 19 -12.07 -5.72 1.86
CA LYS A 19 -13.42 -5.15 1.91
C LYS A 19 -14.20 -5.85 3.02
N SER A 20 -14.79 -5.07 3.90
CA SER A 20 -15.87 -5.55 4.78
C SER A 20 -17.20 -5.37 4.05
N GLU A 21 -18.32 -5.64 4.73
CA GLU A 21 -19.66 -5.32 4.22
C GLU A 21 -19.88 -3.82 4.02
N THR A 22 -19.19 -2.99 4.81
CA THR A 22 -19.42 -1.54 4.89
C THR A 22 -18.23 -0.70 4.44
N ASP A 23 -17.04 -1.28 4.36
CA ASP A 23 -15.80 -0.52 4.26
C ASP A 23 -14.86 -1.10 3.20
N THR A 24 -14.03 -0.22 2.63
CA THR A 24 -12.94 -0.60 1.72
C THR A 24 -11.61 -0.15 2.29
N TYR A 25 -10.59 -1.02 2.24
CA TYR A 25 -9.26 -0.74 2.76
C TYR A 25 -8.23 -0.76 1.63
N ILE A 26 -7.39 0.26 1.59
CA ILE A 26 -6.42 0.48 0.51
C ILE A 26 -5.02 0.62 1.08
N LEU A 27 -4.08 -0.20 0.59
CA LEU A 27 -2.66 -0.03 0.88
C LEU A 27 -2.05 1.01 -0.04
N THR A 28 -1.25 1.92 0.54
CA THR A 28 -0.47 2.91 -0.20
C THR A 28 0.82 3.25 0.53
N GLN A 29 1.61 4.19 0.02
CA GLN A 29 2.85 4.64 0.62
C GLN A 29 2.57 5.77 1.62
N SER A 30 3.04 5.58 2.85
CA SER A 30 2.97 6.58 3.92
C SER A 30 3.66 7.90 3.55
N LYS A 31 4.79 7.85 2.82
CA LYS A 31 5.54 9.04 2.37
C LYS A 31 4.73 9.96 1.45
N PHE A 32 3.69 9.44 0.81
CA PHE A 32 2.78 10.23 0.00
C PHE A 32 1.78 11.01 0.85
N ILE A 33 1.52 10.59 2.09
CA ILE A 33 0.53 11.23 2.95
C ILE A 33 1.23 12.33 3.76
N THR A 34 0.75 13.57 3.64
CA THR A 34 1.23 14.70 4.44
C THR A 34 0.20 15.09 5.50
N ARG A 35 0.65 15.78 6.55
CA ARG A 35 -0.27 16.32 7.57
C ARG A 35 -1.25 17.28 6.88
N ASN A 36 -2.54 17.10 7.12
CA ASN A 36 -3.65 17.90 6.59
C ASN A 36 -3.95 17.74 5.09
N CYS A 37 -3.41 16.72 4.40
CA CYS A 37 -3.86 16.47 3.03
C CYS A 37 -5.23 15.80 2.99
N ARG A 38 -6.00 16.09 1.94
CA ARG A 38 -7.16 15.28 1.57
C ARG A 38 -6.74 14.22 0.54
N LEU A 39 -7.25 13.00 0.72
CA LEU A 39 -6.93 11.84 -0.11
C LEU A 39 -8.18 11.42 -0.87
N ILE A 40 -8.09 11.34 -2.19
CA ILE A 40 -9.18 10.95 -3.08
C ILE A 40 -8.77 9.69 -3.83
N ILE A 41 -9.59 8.65 -3.76
CA ILE A 41 -9.40 7.39 -4.47
C ILE A 41 -10.13 7.45 -5.79
N HIS A 42 -9.40 7.25 -6.88
CA HIS A 42 -9.94 7.10 -8.23
C HIS A 42 -9.98 5.62 -8.58
N PHE A 43 -11.18 5.09 -8.75
CA PHE A 43 -11.40 3.72 -9.20
C PHE A 43 -11.42 3.66 -10.74
N SER A 44 -11.12 2.49 -11.30
CA SER A 44 -11.07 2.29 -12.76
C SER A 44 -12.42 2.52 -13.45
N VAL A 45 -13.52 2.46 -12.70
CA VAL A 45 -14.88 2.74 -13.16
C VAL A 45 -15.20 4.24 -13.23
N GLY A 46 -14.25 5.12 -12.91
CA GLY A 46 -14.40 6.58 -12.93
C GLY A 46 -14.91 7.20 -11.63
N GLU A 47 -15.32 6.37 -10.66
CA GLU A 47 -15.77 6.82 -9.35
C GLU A 47 -14.61 7.42 -8.52
N LYS A 48 -14.94 8.48 -7.77
CA LYS A 48 -14.01 9.17 -6.86
C LYS A 48 -14.58 9.14 -5.45
N LEU A 49 -13.80 8.63 -4.50
CA LEU A 49 -14.21 8.53 -3.10
C LEU A 49 -13.16 9.16 -2.18
N ASP A 50 -13.62 9.87 -1.15
CA ASP A 50 -12.74 10.35 -0.10
C ASP A 50 -12.24 9.19 0.75
N ALA A 51 -10.96 9.24 1.10
CA ALA A 51 -10.33 8.26 1.98
C ALA A 51 -9.70 8.93 3.20
N GLN A 52 -9.75 8.19 4.31
CA GLN A 52 -9.16 8.58 5.58
C GLN A 52 -7.90 7.76 5.83
N TRP A 53 -6.88 8.41 6.38
CA TRP A 53 -5.66 7.72 6.77
C TRP A 53 -5.90 6.94 8.07
N LEU A 54 -5.89 5.60 7.99
CA LEU A 54 -6.21 4.73 9.11
C LEU A 54 -4.98 4.44 9.98
N THR A 55 -3.88 4.05 9.33
CA THR A 55 -2.63 3.68 10.01
C THR A 55 -1.41 3.84 9.11
N GLY A 56 -0.24 3.84 9.75
CA GLY A 56 1.05 4.23 9.21
C GLY A 56 1.57 5.41 10.00
N ARG A 57 2.86 5.43 10.31
CA ARG A 57 3.54 6.59 10.86
C ARG A 57 4.32 7.31 9.77
N GLU A 58 4.56 8.60 9.99
CA GLU A 58 5.55 9.35 9.24
C GLU A 58 6.90 8.61 9.40
N GLY A 59 7.45 8.08 8.29
CA GLY A 59 8.66 7.25 8.28
C GLY A 59 8.43 5.75 8.04
N ASP A 60 7.20 5.24 8.15
CA ASP A 60 6.89 3.88 7.68
C ASP A 60 7.07 3.78 6.15
N GLN A 61 7.13 2.56 5.62
CA GLN A 61 7.17 2.31 4.17
C GLN A 61 5.76 2.32 3.53
N SER A 62 4.73 1.98 4.31
CA SER A 62 3.37 1.77 3.84
C SER A 62 2.34 2.34 4.82
N ALA A 63 1.20 2.75 4.31
CA ALA A 63 0.03 3.19 5.05
C ALA A 63 -1.23 2.46 4.56
N VAL A 64 -2.23 2.37 5.44
CA VAL A 64 -3.56 1.87 5.07
C VAL A 64 -4.54 3.04 5.11
N LEU A 65 -5.30 3.17 4.04
CA LEU A 65 -6.42 4.08 3.91
C LEU A 65 -7.72 3.33 4.11
N HIS A 66 -8.70 4.03 4.65
CA HIS A 66 -10.05 3.55 4.91
C HIS A 66 -11.05 4.39 4.13
N LEU A 67 -11.94 3.73 3.42
CA LEU A 67 -13.13 4.32 2.82
C LEU A 67 -14.29 3.82 3.68
N GLY A 68 -15.04 4.75 4.26
CA GLY A 68 -16.25 4.45 5.05
C GLY A 68 -17.44 3.95 4.22
N VAL A 69 -17.16 3.38 3.05
CA VAL A 69 -18.11 2.76 2.12
C VAL A 69 -17.48 1.54 1.46
N GLN A 70 -18.28 0.51 1.20
CA GLN A 70 -17.88 -0.63 0.39
C GLN A 70 -17.96 -0.26 -1.10
N HIS A 71 -16.85 -0.28 -1.82
CA HIS A 71 -16.86 -0.07 -3.26
C HIS A 71 -17.10 -1.42 -3.98
N HIS A 72 -18.34 -1.65 -4.42
CA HIS A 72 -18.77 -2.96 -4.94
C HIS A 72 -17.98 -3.42 -6.18
N ALA A 73 -17.64 -2.50 -7.09
CA ALA A 73 -16.96 -2.83 -8.34
C ALA A 73 -15.46 -3.10 -8.19
N SER A 74 -14.85 -2.85 -7.02
CA SER A 74 -13.43 -3.13 -6.81
C SER A 74 -13.24 -4.58 -6.36
N THR A 75 -12.11 -5.17 -6.74
CA THR A 75 -11.71 -6.50 -6.29
C THR A 75 -10.52 -6.36 -5.36
N PRO A 76 -10.58 -6.89 -4.12
CA PRO A 76 -9.41 -6.99 -3.26
C PRO A 76 -8.36 -7.84 -3.94
N ILE A 77 -7.10 -7.46 -3.79
CA ILE A 77 -6.00 -8.31 -4.24
C ILE A 77 -6.08 -9.66 -3.51
N GLN A 78 -5.73 -10.73 -4.22
CA GLN A 78 -5.51 -12.04 -3.63
C GLN A 78 -4.03 -12.15 -3.28
N PHE A 79 -3.70 -12.44 -2.03
CA PHE A 79 -2.32 -12.68 -1.64
C PHE A 79 -1.87 -14.04 -2.16
N TYR A 80 -0.65 -14.11 -2.69
CA TYR A 80 -0.04 -15.36 -3.10
C TYR A 80 0.37 -16.16 -1.85
N ASN A 81 -0.14 -17.38 -1.73
CA ASN A 81 0.07 -18.27 -0.58
C ASN A 81 1.17 -19.33 -0.82
N GLY A 82 1.73 -19.41 -2.02
CA GLY A 82 2.81 -20.33 -2.35
C GLY A 82 4.18 -19.82 -1.89
N SER A 83 5.19 -20.69 -2.02
CA SER A 83 6.58 -20.28 -1.83
C SER A 83 7.02 -19.34 -2.96
N ILE A 84 7.58 -18.19 -2.60
CA ILE A 84 8.21 -17.30 -3.57
C ILE A 84 9.51 -17.95 -4.04
N GLY A 85 9.56 -18.29 -5.33
CA GLY A 85 10.73 -18.80 -6.03
C GLY A 85 11.19 -17.87 -7.16
N TYR A 86 12.20 -18.30 -7.92
CA TYR A 86 12.59 -17.63 -9.16
C TYR A 86 11.48 -17.80 -10.19
N SER A 87 10.86 -16.70 -10.60
CA SER A 87 9.63 -16.72 -11.39
C SER A 87 9.47 -15.44 -12.19
N GLU A 88 8.62 -15.49 -13.20
CA GLU A 88 8.13 -14.29 -13.86
C GLU A 88 7.13 -13.58 -12.95
N ALA A 89 7.10 -12.25 -13.06
CA ALA A 89 6.22 -11.43 -12.27
C ALA A 89 5.78 -10.19 -13.05
N LEU A 90 4.66 -9.62 -12.62
CA LEU A 90 4.05 -8.44 -13.20
C LEU A 90 3.87 -7.38 -12.12
N CYS A 91 4.29 -6.15 -12.40
CA CYS A 91 3.98 -4.99 -11.57
C CYS A 91 3.03 -4.05 -12.33
N ILE A 92 2.04 -3.49 -11.61
CA ILE A 92 1.06 -2.57 -12.18
C ILE A 92 1.16 -1.24 -11.45
N VAL A 93 1.39 -0.15 -12.20
CA VAL A 93 1.56 1.20 -11.65
C VAL A 93 0.70 2.20 -12.42
N PRO A 94 0.29 3.32 -11.80
CA PRO A 94 -0.37 4.40 -12.53
C PRO A 94 0.57 5.02 -13.57
N LYS A 95 0.05 5.29 -14.77
CA LYS A 95 0.76 6.05 -15.81
C LYS A 95 0.25 7.49 -15.90
N GLU A 96 -1.07 7.64 -15.89
CA GLU A 96 -1.79 8.91 -15.88
C GLU A 96 -2.97 8.82 -14.88
N PRO A 97 -3.67 9.95 -14.57
CA PRO A 97 -4.77 9.96 -13.61
C PRO A 97 -5.87 8.91 -13.80
N SER A 98 -5.99 8.33 -14.99
CA SER A 98 -7.01 7.33 -15.33
C SER A 98 -6.45 6.07 -15.98
N SER A 99 -5.13 5.88 -16.00
CA SER A 99 -4.52 4.73 -16.70
C SER A 99 -3.41 4.05 -15.89
N PHE A 100 -3.21 2.77 -16.20
CA PHE A 100 -2.18 1.94 -15.58
C PHE A 100 -1.21 1.43 -16.64
N GLN A 101 0.06 1.31 -16.26
CA GLN A 101 1.10 0.65 -17.04
C GLN A 101 1.50 -0.65 -16.36
N ARG A 102 1.85 -1.62 -17.19
CA ARG A 102 2.28 -2.96 -16.81
C ARG A 102 3.78 -3.07 -17.03
N PHE A 103 4.49 -3.56 -16.03
CA PHE A 103 5.91 -3.83 -16.06
C PHE A 103 6.13 -5.30 -15.83
N TRP A 104 6.54 -6.01 -16.87
CA TRP A 104 6.95 -7.40 -16.77
C TRP A 104 8.38 -7.48 -16.26
N GLY A 105 8.66 -8.50 -15.47
CA GLY A 105 9.95 -8.69 -14.85
C GLY A 105 10.10 -10.07 -14.25
N ARG A 106 11.10 -10.22 -13.39
CA ARG A 106 11.43 -11.50 -12.74
C ARG A 106 11.79 -11.34 -11.29
N ILE A 107 11.42 -12.31 -10.47
CA ILE A 107 11.94 -12.46 -9.11
C ILE A 107 13.35 -13.05 -9.22
N THR A 108 14.36 -12.21 -8.97
CA THR A 108 15.78 -12.55 -9.12
C THR A 108 16.42 -12.96 -7.79
N LYS A 109 15.79 -12.61 -6.67
CA LYS A 109 16.22 -13.06 -5.34
C LYS A 109 14.98 -13.34 -4.48
N PRO A 110 14.53 -14.60 -4.36
CA PRO A 110 13.29 -14.94 -3.65
C PRO A 110 13.30 -14.68 -2.13
N SER A 111 14.49 -14.49 -1.56
CA SER A 111 14.68 -14.15 -0.15
C SER A 111 15.88 -13.23 0.03
N CYS A 112 15.68 -12.13 0.74
CA CYS A 112 16.74 -11.27 1.26
C CYS A 112 17.13 -11.61 2.71
N ALA A 113 16.69 -12.76 3.23
CA ALA A 113 17.14 -13.22 4.53
C ALA A 113 18.67 -13.40 4.53
N SER A 114 19.30 -13.06 5.65
CA SER A 114 20.73 -13.23 5.86
C SER A 114 20.96 -13.56 7.31
N ALA A 115 21.92 -14.43 7.59
CA ALA A 115 22.53 -14.50 8.91
C ALA A 115 23.61 -13.42 8.99
N ARG A 116 23.69 -12.71 10.10
CA ARG A 116 24.84 -11.87 10.45
C ARG A 116 25.86 -12.72 11.20
N ASP A 117 27.11 -12.25 11.23
CA ASP A 117 28.22 -12.93 11.92
C ASP A 117 27.97 -13.07 13.44
N ASP A 118 27.10 -12.21 14.00
CA ASP A 118 26.65 -12.26 15.40
C ASP A 118 25.52 -13.27 15.66
N GLY A 119 25.11 -14.06 14.66
CA GLY A 119 24.01 -15.02 14.74
C GLY A 119 22.62 -14.41 14.58
N THR A 120 22.49 -13.08 14.42
CA THR A 120 21.20 -12.43 14.19
C THR A 120 20.69 -12.77 12.79
N VAL A 121 19.47 -13.29 12.72
CA VAL A 121 18.80 -13.60 11.44
C VAL A 121 17.99 -12.39 10.99
N VAL A 122 18.28 -11.87 9.80
CA VAL A 122 17.43 -10.90 9.12
C VAL A 122 16.17 -11.62 8.64
N PRO A 123 14.96 -11.20 9.08
CA PRO A 123 13.72 -11.90 8.75
C PRO A 123 13.51 -12.04 7.23
N ASN A 124 12.94 -13.19 6.83
CA ASN A 124 12.61 -13.51 5.44
C ASN A 124 11.35 -12.76 4.95
N MET A 125 11.38 -11.43 5.03
CA MET A 125 10.24 -10.56 4.74
C MET A 125 10.35 -9.87 3.38
N HIS A 126 11.49 -9.98 2.70
CA HIS A 126 11.76 -9.28 1.46
C HIS A 126 12.29 -10.19 0.36
N PHE A 127 12.10 -9.76 -0.88
CA PHE A 127 12.65 -10.36 -2.09
C PHE A 127 13.06 -9.26 -3.08
N ILE A 128 13.79 -9.63 -4.13
CA ILE A 128 14.17 -8.72 -5.22
C ILE A 128 13.40 -9.07 -6.49
N TYR A 129 12.80 -8.04 -7.08
CA TYR A 129 12.07 -8.07 -8.35
C TYR A 129 12.78 -7.15 -9.34
N ASN A 130 13.17 -7.67 -10.51
CA ASN A 130 13.82 -6.89 -11.55
C ASN A 130 12.84 -6.57 -12.66
N CYS A 131 12.68 -5.28 -12.98
CA CYS A 131 11.88 -4.81 -14.11
C CYS A 131 12.47 -3.54 -14.72
N HIS A 132 12.28 -3.35 -16.02
CA HIS A 132 12.70 -2.14 -16.71
C HIS A 132 11.70 -1.00 -16.46
N HIS A 133 11.96 -0.19 -15.43
CA HIS A 133 11.20 1.02 -15.12
C HIS A 133 12.12 2.14 -14.61
N GLU A 134 11.90 3.36 -15.12
CA GLU A 134 12.61 4.55 -14.69
C GLU A 134 11.90 5.18 -13.47
N GLY A 135 12.53 5.07 -12.29
CA GLY A 135 12.09 5.76 -11.06
C GLY A 135 11.10 4.98 -10.19
N THR A 136 11.47 4.70 -8.93
CA THR A 136 10.64 3.86 -8.03
C THR A 136 9.58 4.60 -7.24
N ALA A 137 9.65 5.93 -7.14
CA ALA A 137 8.70 6.71 -6.34
C ALA A 137 7.23 6.53 -6.76
N LEU A 138 6.98 6.30 -8.06
CA LEU A 138 5.64 6.00 -8.60
C LEU A 138 5.25 4.53 -8.44
N MET A 139 6.24 3.64 -8.33
CA MET A 139 6.05 2.22 -8.10
C MET A 139 5.84 1.87 -6.63
N THR A 140 6.11 2.74 -5.66
CA THR A 140 5.92 2.39 -4.24
C THR A 140 4.51 2.79 -3.77
N PRO A 141 3.69 1.87 -3.22
CA PRO A 141 3.87 0.43 -3.03
C PRO A 141 2.97 -0.37 -3.98
N ALA A 142 3.41 -0.50 -5.21
CA ALA A 142 2.72 -1.22 -6.27
C ALA A 142 2.80 -2.71 -6.02
N PRO A 143 1.73 -3.45 -6.36
CA PRO A 143 1.68 -4.89 -6.18
C PRO A 143 2.51 -5.58 -7.26
N VAL A 144 3.26 -6.59 -6.85
CA VAL A 144 4.00 -7.50 -7.72
C VAL A 144 3.27 -8.84 -7.74
N PHE A 145 2.66 -9.17 -8.88
CA PHE A 145 1.88 -10.37 -9.10
C PHE A 145 2.79 -11.53 -9.51
N HIS A 146 2.56 -12.71 -8.93
CA HIS A 146 3.21 -13.95 -9.35
C HIS A 146 2.67 -14.40 -10.72
N GLN A 147 3.47 -15.12 -11.49
CA GLN A 147 3.01 -15.76 -12.74
C GLN A 147 1.83 -16.72 -12.53
N ASP A 148 1.76 -17.38 -11.36
CA ASP A 148 0.67 -18.31 -11.01
C ASP A 148 -0.56 -17.58 -10.45
N GLY A 149 -0.56 -16.25 -10.46
CA GLY A 149 -1.61 -15.41 -9.91
C GLY A 149 -1.35 -14.98 -8.46
N GLY A 150 -2.16 -14.03 -8.01
CA GLY A 150 -2.02 -13.41 -6.69
C GLY A 150 -0.81 -12.48 -6.56
N VAL A 151 -0.76 -11.73 -5.46
CA VAL A 151 0.29 -10.76 -5.16
C VAL A 151 1.36 -11.43 -4.30
N SER A 152 2.59 -11.51 -4.80
CA SER A 152 3.77 -11.99 -4.07
C SER A 152 4.31 -10.96 -3.09
N GLY A 153 4.09 -9.68 -3.37
CA GLY A 153 4.47 -8.59 -2.49
C GLY A 153 4.34 -7.22 -3.12
N PHE A 154 4.98 -6.24 -2.50
CA PHE A 154 4.85 -4.83 -2.86
C PHE A 154 6.20 -4.18 -2.99
N VAL A 155 6.37 -3.35 -4.01
CA VAL A 155 7.59 -2.57 -4.20
C VAL A 155 7.77 -1.59 -3.03
N VAL A 156 8.98 -1.53 -2.50
CA VAL A 156 9.33 -0.68 -1.35
C VAL A 156 10.25 0.44 -1.80
N THR A 157 11.34 0.07 -2.48
CA THR A 157 12.41 0.98 -2.92
C THR A 157 13.26 0.31 -3.99
N ASP A 158 14.15 1.06 -4.63
CA ASP A 158 15.23 0.49 -5.44
C ASP A 158 16.17 -0.36 -4.59
N ALA A 159 16.60 -1.50 -5.14
CA ALA A 159 17.58 -2.38 -4.55
C ALA A 159 18.99 -1.90 -4.90
N GLY A 160 19.49 -0.96 -4.11
CA GLY A 160 20.81 -0.36 -4.28
C GLY A 160 20.80 0.90 -5.13
N LYS A 161 21.89 1.66 -5.07
CA LYS A 161 22.00 2.99 -5.72
C LYS A 161 22.34 2.93 -7.22
N ALA A 162 22.84 1.78 -7.70
CA ALA A 162 23.40 1.65 -9.04
C ALA A 162 22.49 0.94 -10.05
N ASP A 163 21.47 0.21 -9.59
CA ASP A 163 20.61 -0.58 -10.46
C ASP A 163 19.16 -0.14 -10.31
N ILE A 164 18.77 0.81 -11.17
CA ILE A 164 17.40 1.34 -11.26
C ILE A 164 16.37 0.31 -11.73
N HIS A 165 16.77 -0.91 -12.09
CA HIS A 165 15.87 -1.97 -12.52
C HIS A 165 15.57 -2.99 -11.42
N SER A 166 16.37 -3.04 -10.36
CA SER A 166 16.18 -3.96 -9.24
C SER A 166 15.33 -3.30 -8.15
N LYS A 167 14.23 -3.92 -7.74
CA LYS A 167 13.28 -3.42 -6.75
C LYS A 167 13.29 -4.30 -5.51
N LEU A 168 13.50 -3.70 -4.36
CA LEU A 168 13.29 -4.36 -3.07
C LEU A 168 11.78 -4.42 -2.80
N CYS A 169 11.27 -5.62 -2.59
CA CYS A 169 9.85 -5.85 -2.36
C CYS A 169 9.61 -6.44 -0.96
N LEU A 170 8.54 -5.99 -0.29
CA LEU A 170 8.02 -6.58 0.94
C LEU A 170 7.07 -7.72 0.56
N LYS A 171 7.25 -8.91 1.14
CA LYS A 171 6.40 -10.07 0.86
C LYS A 171 4.96 -9.84 1.27
N ALA A 172 4.02 -10.37 0.48
CA ALA A 172 2.59 -10.27 0.72
C ALA A 172 2.18 -10.76 2.13
N MET A 173 2.74 -11.88 2.58
CA MET A 173 2.50 -12.41 3.94
C MET A 173 2.78 -11.37 5.05
N ALA A 174 3.77 -10.49 4.86
CA ALA A 174 4.10 -9.47 5.85
C ALA A 174 3.02 -8.39 5.92
N VAL A 175 2.42 -8.04 4.78
CA VAL A 175 1.31 -7.10 4.69
C VAL A 175 0.04 -7.73 5.24
N GLU A 176 -0.23 -8.98 4.89
CA GLU A 176 -1.37 -9.76 5.38
C GLU A 176 -1.36 -9.88 6.91
N MET A 177 -0.23 -10.25 7.52
CA MET A 177 -0.10 -10.28 9.00
C MET A 177 -0.39 -8.91 9.62
N LYS A 178 0.12 -7.82 9.00
CA LYS A 178 -0.11 -6.46 9.49
C LYS A 178 -1.58 -6.07 9.39
N LEU A 179 -2.23 -6.42 8.29
CA LEU A 179 -3.66 -6.21 8.07
C LEU A 179 -4.48 -7.00 9.10
N GLN A 180 -4.16 -8.27 9.33
CA GLN A 180 -4.85 -9.11 10.30
C GLN A 180 -4.77 -8.51 11.71
N THR A 181 -3.58 -8.08 12.14
CA THR A 181 -3.42 -7.38 13.44
C THR A 181 -4.25 -6.10 13.52
N LEU A 182 -4.36 -5.34 12.42
CA LEU A 182 -5.17 -4.13 12.38
C LEU A 182 -6.67 -4.46 12.50
N LEU A 183 -7.15 -5.48 11.81
CA LEU A 183 -8.55 -5.89 11.83
C LEU A 183 -8.95 -6.52 13.16
N ASP A 184 -8.12 -7.41 13.71
CA ASP A 184 -8.40 -8.14 14.96
C ASP A 184 -8.36 -7.24 16.20
N SER A 185 -7.59 -6.17 16.17
CA SER A 185 -7.36 -5.38 17.38
C SER A 185 -8.52 -4.48 17.77
N ASP A 186 -9.56 -4.27 16.94
CA ASP A 186 -10.63 -3.26 17.09
C ASP A 186 -10.14 -1.80 17.40
N ASN A 187 -8.83 -1.61 17.59
CA ASN A 187 -8.15 -0.40 18.02
C ASN A 187 -8.25 0.71 16.97
N TRP A 188 -8.46 0.33 15.71
CA TRP A 188 -8.69 1.30 14.64
C TRP A 188 -10.02 2.07 14.85
N ARG A 189 -11.07 1.41 15.37
CA ARG A 189 -12.34 2.07 15.73
C ARG A 189 -12.20 2.95 16.98
N VAL A 190 -11.33 2.58 17.91
CA VAL A 190 -11.07 3.35 19.15
C VAL A 190 -10.39 4.68 18.85
N ASN A 191 -9.42 4.71 17.91
CA ASN A 191 -8.81 5.96 17.43
C ASN A 191 -9.84 6.89 16.74
N PHE A 192 -10.84 6.32 16.07
CA PHE A 192 -11.94 7.07 15.46
C PHE A 192 -12.87 7.73 16.48
N ARG A 193 -13.26 7.01 17.55
CA ARG A 193 -14.10 7.61 18.62
C ARG A 193 -13.39 8.76 19.31
N PHE A 194 -12.08 8.66 19.54
CA PHE A 194 -11.33 9.77 20.15
C PHE A 194 -11.22 10.98 19.21
N LEU A 195 -11.04 10.80 17.90
CA LEU A 195 -11.03 11.92 16.95
C LEU A 195 -12.41 12.57 16.79
N LEU A 196 -13.50 11.79 16.71
CA LEU A 196 -14.86 12.36 16.65
C LEU A 196 -15.23 13.10 17.95
N ILE A 197 -14.84 12.59 19.12
CA ILE A 197 -15.06 13.28 20.41
C ILE A 197 -14.22 14.56 20.52
N LEU A 198 -13.01 14.58 19.96
CA LEU A 198 -12.16 15.77 19.94
C LEU A 198 -12.67 16.85 18.96
N PHE A 199 -13.30 16.46 17.85
CA PHE A 199 -13.95 17.41 16.94
C PHE A 199 -15.29 17.93 17.50
N TRP A 200 -16.05 17.11 18.23
CA TRP A 200 -17.29 17.55 18.87
C TRP A 200 -17.05 18.51 20.05
N LYS A 201 -15.96 18.31 20.83
CA LYS A 201 -15.61 19.21 21.95
C LYS A 201 -15.04 20.58 21.52
N LYS A 202 -14.60 20.75 20.27
CA LYS A 202 -13.98 22.00 19.80
C LYS A 202 -14.91 22.96 19.05
N GLY A 203 -16.20 22.66 18.93
CA GLY A 203 -17.08 23.42 18.04
C GLY A 203 -18.55 23.53 18.44
N MET A 204 -18.87 23.83 19.71
CA MET A 204 -20.17 24.42 20.06
C MET A 204 -20.02 25.37 21.25
N LYS A 205 -19.77 26.66 20.98
CA LYS A 205 -20.32 27.73 21.80
C LYS A 205 -21.64 28.13 21.15
N LEU A 206 -22.74 27.59 21.66
CA LEU A 206 -24.06 28.19 21.47
C LEU A 206 -24.07 29.50 22.26
N THR A 207 -23.94 30.63 21.58
CA THR A 207 -24.45 31.90 22.09
C THR A 207 -25.96 31.87 21.94
N ALA A 208 -26.65 32.14 23.06
CA ALA A 208 -28.07 32.44 23.11
C ALA A 208 -28.41 33.70 22.31
#